data_AF-A0A7S4B1X7-F1
#
_entry.id   AF-A0A7S4B1X7-F1
#
_cell.length_a   1.000
_cell.length_b   1.000
_cell.length_c   1.000
_cell.angle_alpha   90.00
_cell.angle_beta   90.00
_cell.angle_gamma   90.00
#
_symmetry.space_group_name_H-M   'P 1'
#
loop_
_entity.id
_entity.type
_entity.pdbx_description
1 polymer ?
#
loop_
_entity_poly.entity_id
_entity_poly.type
_entity_poly.pdbx_seq_one_letter_code
_entity_poly.pdbx_strand_id
1 'polypeptide(L)'
;VASEDGRRRAVLALGKCAVSATTTLCNSDSMLHRSTVRSAPRARLDIASSSASSSGTVIHAFNAIPGFSLLAQLPQELLEQILQKLSVCALASMLGTSHYLRQQALRPSLWKAHCLALWPQDTFADGQPGPEKYARRCGLMRGVSACSTGLSTDDRNAVRTAITRMGGRWDDHLTSHTTHLLCGASHTPKAIAALKTLGRCRLVRLEWFWESVRRGSRRADEPAFSPPPLHGACISVSGISEQLRRDVARSVERLGGAFSTELRYRATTHLLAPSFERCAPEKRRAAERWRIPLVKLTWLVDMCQDGAMRDPQRYALKRPMSPQC
;
A
#
# COMPACT_ATOMS: atom_id res chain seq x y z
N VAL A 1 23.57 35.51 -15.95
CA VAL A 1 23.13 35.00 -17.28
C VAL A 1 22.56 33.57 -17.22
N ALA A 2 23.01 32.69 -16.32
CA ALA A 2 22.47 31.31 -16.17
C ALA A 2 21.08 31.15 -15.49
N SER A 3 20.41 32.23 -15.04
CA SER A 3 19.12 32.13 -14.31
C SER A 3 17.88 32.43 -15.16
N GLU A 4 18.05 33.02 -16.33
CA GLU A 4 16.94 33.48 -17.18
C GLU A 4 16.49 32.41 -18.18
N ASP A 5 17.44 31.63 -18.71
CA ASP A 5 17.17 30.46 -19.56
C ASP A 5 16.48 29.32 -18.79
N GLY A 6 16.87 29.09 -17.53
CA GLY A 6 16.20 28.13 -16.66
C GLY A 6 14.75 28.54 -16.37
N ARG A 7 14.48 29.84 -16.24
CA ARG A 7 13.14 30.39 -16.02
C ARG A 7 12.27 30.29 -17.28
N ARG A 8 12.81 30.58 -18.46
CA ARG A 8 12.11 30.40 -19.75
C ARG A 8 11.80 28.93 -20.00
N ARG A 9 12.75 28.01 -19.77
CA ARG A 9 12.52 26.55 -19.88
C ARG A 9 11.48 26.05 -18.88
N ALA A 10 11.49 26.51 -17.64
CA ALA A 10 10.51 26.13 -16.63
C ALA A 10 9.09 26.60 -16.98
N VAL A 11 8.94 27.86 -17.42
CA VAL A 11 7.64 28.40 -17.86
C VAL A 11 7.14 27.69 -19.12
N LEU A 12 8.03 27.41 -20.09
CA LEU A 12 7.68 26.66 -21.29
C LEU A 12 7.32 25.19 -20.99
N ALA A 13 8.01 24.54 -20.06
CA ALA A 13 7.72 23.15 -19.69
C ALA A 13 6.40 23.01 -18.92
N LEU A 14 6.14 23.93 -17.98
CA LEU A 14 4.87 23.99 -17.24
C LEU A 14 3.71 24.38 -18.18
N GLY A 15 3.94 25.30 -19.13
CA GLY A 15 2.97 25.68 -20.16
C GLY A 15 2.65 24.56 -21.15
N LYS A 16 3.66 23.80 -21.63
CA LYS A 16 3.46 22.65 -22.54
C LYS A 16 2.72 21.49 -21.86
N CYS A 17 2.96 21.24 -20.57
CA CYS A 17 2.18 20.26 -19.80
C CYS A 17 0.70 20.65 -19.68
N ALA A 18 0.38 21.94 -19.63
CA ALA A 18 -1.01 22.42 -19.56
C ALA A 18 -1.78 22.24 -20.87
N VAL A 19 -1.11 22.31 -22.03
CA VAL A 19 -1.75 22.18 -23.35
C VAL A 19 -2.04 20.71 -23.71
N SER A 20 -1.19 19.77 -23.30
CA SER A 20 -1.42 18.34 -23.57
C SER A 20 -2.65 17.76 -22.82
N ALA A 21 -3.15 18.45 -21.79
CA ALA A 21 -4.33 18.05 -21.03
C ALA A 21 -5.65 18.32 -21.77
N THR A 22 -5.70 19.32 -22.65
CA THR A 22 -6.93 19.68 -23.39
C THR A 22 -7.22 18.68 -24.52
N THR A 23 -6.19 18.00 -25.04
CA THR A 23 -6.35 17.04 -26.16
C THR A 23 -6.75 15.64 -25.69
N THR A 24 -6.36 15.21 -24.48
CA THR A 24 -6.66 13.86 -23.99
C THR A 24 -8.08 13.71 -23.43
N LEU A 25 -8.69 14.80 -22.94
CA LEU A 25 -10.06 14.78 -22.40
C LEU A 25 -11.16 14.64 -23.48
N CYS A 26 -10.85 14.76 -24.77
CA CYS A 26 -11.83 14.61 -25.86
C CYS A 26 -11.92 13.19 -26.45
N ASN A 27 -11.03 12.26 -26.08
CA ASN A 27 -10.94 10.95 -26.73
C ASN A 27 -11.35 9.75 -25.86
N SER A 28 -11.83 9.95 -24.64
CA SER A 28 -12.13 8.87 -23.69
C SER A 28 -13.61 8.49 -23.55
N ASP A 29 -14.54 9.09 -24.30
CA ASP A 29 -15.99 8.87 -24.15
C ASP A 29 -16.63 7.85 -25.11
N SER A 30 -15.85 7.03 -25.81
CA SER A 30 -16.41 5.92 -26.59
C SER A 30 -15.61 4.64 -26.35
N MET A 31 -16.20 3.66 -25.66
CA MET A 31 -16.04 2.20 -25.84
C MET A 31 -16.59 1.48 -24.60
N LEU A 32 -17.92 1.49 -24.44
CA LEU A 32 -18.67 0.55 -23.59
C LEU A 32 -19.54 -0.31 -24.51
N HIS A 33 -19.08 -1.52 -24.84
CA HIS A 33 -19.99 -2.56 -25.30
C HIS A 33 -19.62 -3.98 -24.90
N ARG A 34 -20.56 -4.57 -24.13
CA ARG A 34 -21.03 -5.95 -24.05
C ARG A 34 -20.11 -7.07 -24.58
N SER A 35 -19.91 -8.07 -23.72
CA SER A 35 -19.94 -9.46 -24.18
C SER A 35 -20.36 -10.43 -23.07
N THR A 36 -21.23 -11.34 -23.51
CA THR A 36 -22.10 -12.30 -22.83
C THR A 36 -21.40 -13.55 -22.30
N VAL A 37 -22.09 -14.15 -21.31
CA VAL A 37 -21.93 -15.50 -20.74
C VAL A 37 -21.71 -16.60 -21.78
N ARG A 38 -20.73 -17.49 -21.53
CA ARG A 38 -20.82 -18.91 -21.91
C ARG A 38 -20.21 -19.80 -20.83
N SER A 39 -20.99 -20.78 -20.42
CA SER A 39 -20.69 -21.85 -19.46
C SER A 39 -20.42 -23.16 -20.19
N ALA A 40 -19.50 -23.99 -19.65
CA ALA A 40 -19.44 -25.47 -19.66
C ALA A 40 -17.99 -25.97 -19.45
N PRO A 41 -17.76 -27.24 -19.06
CA PRO A 41 -18.40 -28.04 -18.01
C PRO A 41 -17.40 -28.48 -16.93
N ARG A 42 -17.93 -28.89 -15.76
CA ARG A 42 -17.15 -29.44 -14.63
C ARG A 42 -16.68 -30.87 -14.92
N ALA A 43 -15.38 -31.11 -14.84
CA ALA A 43 -14.83 -32.45 -14.72
C ALA A 43 -15.03 -32.96 -13.27
N ARG A 44 -15.75 -34.09 -13.13
CA ARG A 44 -15.81 -34.87 -11.88
C ARG A 44 -14.47 -35.60 -11.73
N LEU A 45 -13.81 -35.43 -10.60
CA LEU A 45 -12.76 -36.33 -10.14
C LEU A 45 -13.42 -37.32 -9.19
N ASP A 46 -13.68 -38.52 -9.72
CA ASP A 46 -14.00 -39.70 -8.92
C ASP A 46 -12.74 -40.10 -8.15
N ILE A 47 -12.81 -40.07 -6.81
CA ILE A 47 -11.80 -40.70 -5.97
C ILE A 47 -12.33 -42.09 -5.60
N ALA A 48 -11.75 -43.08 -6.26
CA ALA A 48 -11.97 -44.49 -6.02
C ALA A 48 -11.63 -44.86 -4.56
N SER A 49 -12.51 -45.68 -3.97
CA SER A 49 -12.22 -46.47 -2.79
C SER A 49 -11.20 -47.55 -3.12
N SER A 50 -9.99 -47.45 -2.56
CA SER A 50 -9.04 -48.56 -2.51
C SER A 50 -8.55 -48.74 -1.08
N SER A 51 -8.98 -49.85 -0.49
CA SER A 51 -8.42 -50.47 0.70
C SER A 51 -6.94 -50.82 0.47
N ALA A 52 -6.05 -50.25 1.26
CA ALA A 52 -4.73 -50.80 1.51
C ALA A 52 -4.32 -50.49 2.95
N SER A 53 -4.35 -51.55 3.75
CA SER A 53 -3.89 -51.66 5.12
C SER A 53 -2.37 -51.47 5.22
N SER A 54 -1.91 -50.38 5.83
CA SER A 54 -0.66 -50.31 6.62
C SER A 54 -0.45 -48.90 7.16
N SER A 55 -1.05 -48.55 8.31
CA SER A 55 -0.65 -47.36 9.10
C SER A 55 -1.07 -47.45 10.58
N GLY A 56 -1.13 -48.68 11.13
CA GLY A 56 -1.50 -48.93 12.51
C GLY A 56 -0.48 -48.47 13.57
N THR A 57 0.71 -48.02 13.17
CA THR A 57 1.81 -47.78 14.13
C THR A 57 2.05 -46.29 14.42
N VAL A 58 1.62 -45.36 13.56
CA VAL A 58 1.87 -43.92 13.77
C VAL A 58 0.74 -43.24 14.56
N ILE A 59 -0.48 -43.78 14.54
CA ILE A 59 -1.65 -43.19 15.23
C ILE A 59 -1.57 -43.35 16.75
N HIS A 60 -0.86 -44.37 17.26
CA HIS A 60 -0.73 -44.58 18.71
C HIS A 60 0.27 -43.65 19.41
N ALA A 61 1.17 -42.98 18.69
CA ALA A 61 2.18 -42.11 19.29
C ALA A 61 1.67 -40.69 19.63
N PHE A 62 0.57 -40.23 19.02
CA PHE A 62 0.02 -38.89 19.28
C PHE A 62 -0.98 -38.82 20.45
N ASN A 63 -1.51 -39.97 20.89
CA ASN A 63 -2.46 -40.03 22.03
C ASN A 63 -1.79 -39.88 23.41
N ALA A 64 -0.46 -39.77 23.47
CA ALA A 64 0.30 -39.68 24.72
C ALA A 64 0.75 -38.24 25.08
N ILE A 65 0.14 -37.20 24.49
CA ILE A 65 0.36 -35.81 24.90
C ILE A 65 -0.82 -35.37 25.79
N PRO A 66 -0.63 -35.16 27.11
CA PRO A 66 -1.72 -34.94 28.08
C PRO A 66 -2.68 -33.79 27.73
N GLY A 67 -2.24 -32.78 26.98
CA GLY A 67 -3.05 -31.60 26.65
C GLY A 67 -4.15 -31.82 25.59
N PHE A 68 -4.03 -32.84 24.73
CA PHE A 68 -4.98 -33.02 23.61
C PHE A 68 -6.27 -33.72 24.02
N SER A 69 -6.20 -34.61 25.01
CA SER A 69 -7.38 -35.30 25.56
C SER A 69 -8.33 -34.32 26.26
N LEU A 70 -7.77 -33.29 26.92
CA LEU A 70 -8.55 -32.22 27.55
C LEU A 70 -9.36 -31.40 26.55
N LEU A 71 -8.79 -31.05 25.38
CA LEU A 71 -9.52 -30.29 24.36
C LEU A 71 -10.73 -31.06 23.78
N ALA A 72 -10.62 -32.38 23.67
CA ALA A 72 -11.71 -33.23 23.19
C ALA A 72 -12.85 -33.40 24.22
N GLN A 73 -12.56 -33.15 25.50
CA GLN A 73 -13.52 -33.24 26.61
C GLN A 73 -14.23 -31.91 26.92
N LEU A 74 -13.85 -30.81 26.25
CA LEU A 74 -14.48 -29.52 26.45
C LEU A 74 -15.90 -29.48 25.87
N PRO A 75 -16.83 -28.74 26.52
CA PRO A 75 -18.10 -28.36 25.92
C PRO A 75 -17.88 -27.74 24.54
N GLN A 76 -18.77 -28.06 23.59
CA GLN A 76 -18.65 -27.65 22.20
C GLN A 76 -18.44 -26.14 22.03
N GLU A 77 -19.15 -25.34 22.83
CA GLU A 77 -19.09 -23.87 22.79
C GLU A 77 -17.71 -23.34 23.22
N LEU A 78 -17.12 -23.91 24.27
CA LEU A 78 -15.78 -23.54 24.74
C LEU A 78 -14.70 -23.95 23.74
N LEU A 79 -14.84 -25.15 23.16
CA LEU A 79 -13.93 -25.61 22.11
C LEU A 79 -13.99 -24.68 20.89
N GLU A 80 -15.18 -24.26 20.46
CA GLU A 80 -15.34 -23.32 19.35
C GLU A 80 -14.69 -21.97 19.67
N GLN A 81 -14.87 -21.43 20.88
CA GLN A 81 -14.21 -20.19 21.30
C GLN A 81 -12.68 -20.29 21.29
N ILE A 82 -12.13 -21.43 21.74
CA ILE A 82 -10.68 -21.66 21.72
C ILE A 82 -10.18 -21.72 20.27
N LEU A 83 -10.85 -22.50 19.41
CA LEU A 83 -10.50 -22.63 17.99
C LEU A 83 -10.62 -21.28 17.25
N GLN A 84 -11.55 -20.42 17.65
CA GLN A 84 -11.69 -19.05 17.13
C GLN A 84 -10.49 -18.14 17.49
N LYS A 85 -9.74 -18.44 18.54
CA LYS A 85 -8.57 -17.67 18.98
C LYS A 85 -7.25 -18.20 18.43
N LEU A 86 -7.24 -19.41 17.86
CA LEU A 86 -6.03 -20.01 17.30
C LEU A 86 -5.57 -19.33 16.02
N SER A 87 -4.25 -19.29 15.82
CA SER A 87 -3.65 -18.86 14.56
C SER A 87 -3.92 -19.87 13.44
N VAL A 88 -3.78 -19.43 12.20
CA VAL A 88 -3.93 -20.29 11.00
C VAL A 88 -3.00 -21.50 11.07
N CYS A 89 -1.74 -21.29 11.50
CA CYS A 89 -0.78 -22.36 11.66
C CYS A 89 -1.22 -23.34 12.76
N ALA A 90 -1.76 -22.84 13.87
CA ALA A 90 -2.27 -23.70 14.93
C ALA A 90 -3.50 -24.50 14.48
N LEU A 91 -4.46 -23.89 13.76
CA LEU A 91 -5.59 -24.60 13.16
C LEU A 91 -5.14 -25.64 12.13
N ALA A 92 -4.16 -25.32 11.29
CA ALA A 92 -3.58 -26.26 10.33
C ALA A 92 -2.91 -27.45 11.02
N SER A 93 -2.18 -27.21 12.12
CA SER A 93 -1.63 -28.28 12.94
C SER A 93 -2.74 -29.16 13.54
N MET A 94 -3.88 -28.58 13.95
CA MET A 94 -5.03 -29.31 14.51
C MET A 94 -5.74 -30.22 13.50
N LEU A 95 -5.66 -29.92 12.20
CA LEU A 95 -6.16 -30.82 11.16
C LEU A 95 -5.38 -32.15 11.12
N GLY A 96 -4.15 -32.17 11.64
CA GLY A 96 -3.28 -33.35 11.69
C GLY A 96 -3.43 -34.22 12.95
N THR A 97 -4.12 -33.78 14.00
CA THR A 97 -4.01 -34.41 15.34
C THR A 97 -5.04 -35.50 15.62
N SER A 98 -6.34 -35.20 15.56
CA SER A 98 -7.42 -36.14 15.90
C SER A 98 -8.59 -35.99 14.95
N HIS A 99 -9.31 -37.08 14.68
CA HIS A 99 -10.51 -37.07 13.85
C HIS A 99 -11.58 -36.11 14.39
N TYR A 100 -11.78 -36.07 15.72
CA TYR A 100 -12.75 -35.16 16.34
C TYR A 100 -12.35 -33.69 16.17
N LEU A 101 -11.13 -33.33 16.55
CA LEU A 101 -10.62 -31.96 16.42
C LEU A 101 -10.56 -31.49 14.97
N ARG A 102 -10.28 -32.40 14.03
CA ARG A 102 -10.38 -32.14 12.60
C ARG A 102 -11.81 -31.81 12.20
N GLN A 103 -12.81 -32.61 12.58
CA GLN A 103 -14.21 -32.31 12.27
C GLN A 103 -14.67 -30.97 12.86
N GLN A 104 -14.23 -30.64 14.09
CA GLN A 104 -14.53 -29.37 14.73
C GLN A 104 -13.86 -28.19 14.01
N ALA A 105 -12.59 -28.34 13.60
CA ALA A 105 -11.86 -27.33 12.84
C ALA A 105 -12.41 -27.14 11.41
N LEU A 106 -13.11 -28.11 10.83
CA LEU A 106 -13.70 -28.02 9.49
C LEU A 106 -15.09 -27.33 9.47
N ARG A 107 -15.65 -26.95 10.63
CA ARG A 107 -16.99 -26.35 10.70
C ARG A 107 -17.08 -25.01 9.96
N PRO A 108 -18.08 -24.80 9.09
CA PRO A 108 -18.25 -23.54 8.36
C PRO A 108 -18.46 -22.31 9.26
N SER A 109 -19.08 -22.45 10.44
CA SER A 109 -19.29 -21.36 11.40
C SER A 109 -17.98 -20.75 11.87
N LEU A 110 -16.99 -21.60 12.18
CA LEU A 110 -15.66 -21.21 12.62
C LEU A 110 -14.94 -20.40 11.53
N TRP A 111 -14.89 -20.92 10.30
CA TRP A 111 -14.24 -20.23 9.18
C TRP A 111 -14.98 -18.96 8.77
N LYS A 112 -16.31 -18.90 8.95
CA LYS A 112 -17.11 -17.69 8.76
C LYS A 112 -16.76 -16.62 9.78
N ALA A 113 -16.70 -16.98 11.06
CA ALA A 113 -16.32 -16.06 12.13
C ALA A 113 -14.90 -15.52 11.93
N HIS A 114 -13.94 -16.39 11.60
CA HIS A 114 -12.57 -15.99 11.28
C HIS A 114 -12.50 -15.10 10.03
N CYS A 115 -13.21 -15.44 8.96
CA CYS A 115 -13.28 -14.58 7.77
C CYS A 115 -13.84 -13.20 8.10
N LEU A 116 -14.94 -13.09 8.84
CA LEU A 116 -15.55 -11.81 9.21
C LEU A 116 -14.67 -11.00 10.17
N ALA A 117 -13.93 -11.66 11.07
CA ALA A 117 -12.99 -10.99 11.96
C ALA A 117 -11.80 -10.35 11.20
N LEU A 118 -11.42 -10.92 10.05
CA LEU A 118 -10.35 -10.39 9.19
C LEU A 118 -10.88 -9.46 8.09
N TRP A 119 -12.06 -9.76 7.59
CA TRP A 119 -12.71 -9.11 6.46
C TRP A 119 -14.20 -8.87 6.80
N PRO A 120 -14.50 -7.84 7.61
CA PRO A 120 -15.87 -7.60 8.10
C PRO A 120 -16.90 -7.38 6.99
N GLN A 121 -16.44 -6.89 5.83
CA GLN A 121 -17.27 -6.56 4.67
C GLN A 121 -17.39 -7.70 3.66
N ASP A 122 -16.97 -8.92 4.00
CA ASP A 122 -17.04 -10.04 3.08
C ASP A 122 -18.46 -10.55 2.90
N THR A 123 -18.95 -10.54 1.66
CA THR A 123 -20.30 -11.00 1.30
C THR A 123 -20.37 -12.50 1.02
N PHE A 124 -19.24 -13.22 1.06
CA PHE A 124 -19.14 -14.63 0.70
C PHE A 124 -19.71 -14.96 -0.69
N ALA A 125 -19.58 -14.03 -1.65
CA ALA A 125 -20.11 -14.18 -3.00
C ALA A 125 -19.68 -15.48 -3.69
N ASP A 126 -18.46 -15.97 -3.43
CA ASP A 126 -17.97 -17.27 -3.93
C ASP A 126 -18.37 -18.48 -3.05
N GLY A 127 -19.50 -18.41 -2.34
CA GLY A 127 -19.99 -19.46 -1.44
C GLY A 127 -19.46 -19.41 0.00
N GLN A 128 -20.00 -20.31 0.85
CA GLN A 128 -19.65 -20.37 2.27
C GLN A 128 -18.14 -20.55 2.50
N PRO A 129 -17.55 -19.84 3.45
CA PRO A 129 -16.13 -19.96 3.75
C PRO A 129 -15.82 -21.33 4.36
N GLY A 130 -14.90 -22.04 3.71
CA GLY A 130 -14.33 -23.29 4.21
C GLY A 130 -12.83 -23.19 4.42
N PRO A 131 -12.19 -24.27 4.91
CA PRO A 131 -10.77 -24.32 5.21
C PRO A 131 -9.90 -23.94 4.02
N GLU A 132 -10.25 -24.39 2.81
CA GLU A 132 -9.50 -24.08 1.59
C GLU A 132 -9.59 -22.59 1.21
N LYS A 133 -10.79 -22.01 1.26
CA LYS A 133 -11.02 -20.59 0.96
C LYS A 133 -10.31 -19.70 1.98
N TYR A 134 -10.37 -20.09 3.25
CA TYR A 134 -9.64 -19.42 4.32
C TYR A 134 -8.12 -19.56 4.15
N ALA A 135 -7.61 -20.77 3.91
CA ALA A 135 -6.19 -21.03 3.69
C ALA A 135 -5.61 -20.24 2.50
N ARG A 136 -6.37 -20.12 1.39
CA ARG A 136 -5.98 -19.27 0.25
C ARG A 136 -5.79 -17.81 0.67
N ARG A 137 -6.71 -17.27 1.46
CA ARG A 137 -6.62 -15.88 1.95
C ARG A 137 -5.55 -15.69 3.01
N CYS A 138 -5.38 -16.67 3.90
CA CYS A 138 -4.32 -16.68 4.91
C CYS A 138 -2.92 -16.88 4.32
N GLY A 139 -2.81 -17.32 3.07
CA GLY A 139 -1.58 -17.34 2.30
C GLY A 139 -1.47 -16.23 1.26
N LEU A 140 -2.45 -15.31 1.19
CA LEU A 140 -2.56 -14.33 0.12
C LEU A 140 -1.32 -13.43 0.00
N MET A 141 -0.74 -13.08 1.14
CA MET A 141 0.43 -12.22 1.24
C MET A 141 1.72 -13.02 1.46
N ARG A 142 1.69 -14.34 1.23
CA ARG A 142 2.90 -15.18 1.32
C ARG A 142 3.98 -14.65 0.38
N GLY A 143 5.18 -14.50 0.92
CA GLY A 143 6.34 -13.94 0.21
C GLY A 143 6.39 -12.42 0.18
N VAL A 144 5.34 -11.72 0.65
CA VAL A 144 5.37 -10.27 0.85
C VAL A 144 6.09 -9.97 2.16
N SER A 145 7.20 -9.25 2.09
CA SER A 145 7.77 -8.50 3.22
C SER A 145 7.44 -7.03 3.02
N ALA A 146 6.60 -6.48 3.88
CA ALA A 146 6.05 -5.14 3.77
C ALA A 146 6.62 -4.20 4.84
N CYS A 147 6.82 -2.95 4.43
CA CYS A 147 7.03 -1.81 5.31
C CYS A 147 6.03 -0.71 4.88
N SER A 148 5.83 0.32 5.70
CA SER A 148 5.02 1.47 5.31
C SER A 148 5.68 2.82 5.57
N THR A 149 5.17 3.83 4.88
CA THR A 149 5.57 5.22 5.07
C THR A 149 4.43 6.18 4.77
N GLY A 150 4.31 7.27 5.54
CA GLY A 150 3.28 8.29 5.33
C GLY A 150 1.84 7.83 5.58
N LEU A 151 1.63 6.68 6.23
CA LEU A 151 0.29 6.21 6.64
C LEU A 151 -0.07 6.75 8.03
N SER A 152 -1.37 6.88 8.28
CA SER A 152 -1.89 7.10 9.64
C SER A 152 -1.53 5.91 10.54
N THR A 153 -1.53 6.12 11.86
CA THR A 153 -1.26 5.04 12.83
C THR A 153 -2.27 3.91 12.69
N ASP A 154 -3.54 4.25 12.47
CA ASP A 154 -4.64 3.29 12.37
C ASP A 154 -4.53 2.46 11.10
N ASP A 155 -4.32 3.10 9.94
CA ASP A 155 -4.12 2.41 8.67
C ASP A 155 -2.91 1.48 8.73
N ARG A 156 -1.78 1.96 9.29
CA ARG A 156 -0.57 1.18 9.48
C ARG A 156 -0.84 -0.06 10.32
N ASN A 157 -1.52 0.08 11.45
CA ASN A 157 -1.81 -1.03 12.35
C ASN A 157 -2.78 -2.03 11.72
N ALA A 158 -3.80 -1.55 11.00
CA ALA A 158 -4.74 -2.38 10.27
C ALA A 158 -4.04 -3.21 9.19
N VAL A 159 -3.25 -2.58 8.32
CA VAL A 159 -2.54 -3.29 7.24
C VAL A 159 -1.44 -4.20 7.75
N ARG A 160 -0.70 -3.80 8.80
CA ARG A 160 0.29 -4.67 9.47
C ARG A 160 -0.36 -5.97 9.94
N THR A 161 -1.47 -5.83 10.66
CA THR A 161 -2.20 -6.98 11.22
C THR A 161 -2.69 -7.88 10.10
N ALA A 162 -3.30 -7.29 9.07
CA ALA A 162 -3.87 -8.04 7.97
C ALA A 162 -2.80 -8.74 7.11
N ILE A 163 -1.70 -8.07 6.74
CA ILE A 163 -0.56 -8.70 6.02
C ILE A 163 0.00 -9.89 6.81
N THR A 164 0.23 -9.69 8.11
CA THR A 164 0.80 -10.74 8.97
C THR A 164 -0.13 -11.96 9.05
N ARG A 165 -1.44 -11.74 9.21
CA ARG A 165 -2.44 -12.82 9.25
C ARG A 165 -2.64 -13.50 7.89
N MET A 166 -2.26 -12.85 6.80
CA MET A 166 -2.26 -13.40 5.44
C MET A 166 -0.92 -14.00 5.00
N GLY A 167 -0.05 -14.31 5.95
CA GLY A 167 1.19 -15.04 5.70
C GLY A 167 2.33 -14.19 5.15
N GLY A 168 2.16 -12.87 5.13
CA GLY A 168 3.22 -11.91 4.87
C GLY A 168 4.04 -11.60 6.12
N ARG A 169 5.15 -10.89 5.93
CA ARG A 169 6.01 -10.35 6.98
C ARG A 169 5.86 -8.84 7.01
N TRP A 170 5.94 -8.26 8.21
CA TRP A 170 5.96 -6.82 8.38
C TRP A 170 7.24 -6.41 9.11
N ASP A 171 7.86 -5.32 8.63
CA ASP A 171 8.97 -4.65 9.32
C ASP A 171 8.67 -3.15 9.43
N ASP A 172 8.90 -2.58 10.61
CA ASP A 172 8.74 -1.15 10.84
C ASP A 172 9.88 -0.33 10.23
N HIS A 173 10.98 -0.98 9.84
CA HIS A 173 12.09 -0.36 9.14
C HIS A 173 12.15 -0.84 7.69
N LEU A 174 12.65 0.03 6.80
CA LEU A 174 12.92 -0.37 5.42
C LEU A 174 14.22 -1.17 5.43
N THR A 175 14.15 -2.45 5.09
CA THR A 175 15.30 -3.38 5.09
C THR A 175 15.59 -3.92 3.69
N SER A 176 16.72 -4.58 3.51
CA SER A 176 17.08 -5.24 2.24
C SER A 176 16.12 -6.38 1.84
N HIS A 177 15.36 -6.91 2.80
CA HIS A 177 14.34 -7.93 2.57
C HIS A 177 12.96 -7.35 2.24
N THR A 178 12.77 -6.03 2.38
CA THR A 178 11.48 -5.40 2.07
C THR A 178 11.20 -5.52 0.57
N THR A 179 10.11 -6.21 0.26
CA THR A 179 9.61 -6.40 -1.11
C THR A 179 8.65 -5.30 -1.53
N HIS A 180 7.85 -4.79 -0.58
CA HIS A 180 6.79 -3.82 -0.83
C HIS A 180 6.85 -2.70 0.22
N LEU A 181 6.87 -1.45 -0.23
CA LEU A 181 6.70 -0.28 0.61
C LEU A 181 5.31 0.30 0.34
N LEU A 182 4.43 0.20 1.34
CA LEU A 182 3.11 0.82 1.31
C LEU A 182 3.24 2.33 1.58
N CYS A 183 2.93 3.14 0.57
CA CYS A 183 3.12 4.57 0.58
C CYS A 183 1.79 5.31 0.75
N GLY A 184 1.66 6.08 1.83
CA GLY A 184 0.71 7.20 1.94
C GLY A 184 1.31 8.55 1.53
N ALA A 185 2.63 8.62 1.38
CA ALA A 185 3.32 9.79 0.84
C ALA A 185 4.62 9.41 0.10
N SER A 186 4.88 10.06 -1.03
CA SER A 186 6.03 9.74 -1.92
C SER A 186 7.32 10.47 -1.55
N HIS A 187 7.22 11.55 -0.79
CA HIS A 187 8.35 12.44 -0.46
C HIS A 187 9.07 12.04 0.84
N THR A 188 8.72 10.90 1.45
CA THR A 188 9.30 10.49 2.73
C THR A 188 10.71 9.92 2.55
N PRO A 189 11.57 9.97 3.58
CA PRO A 189 12.90 9.38 3.50
C PRO A 189 12.90 7.90 3.11
N LYS A 190 11.91 7.12 3.59
CA LYS A 190 11.75 5.71 3.23
C LYS A 190 11.38 5.53 1.76
N ALA A 191 10.46 6.33 1.22
CA ALA A 191 10.10 6.27 -0.20
C ALA A 191 11.31 6.61 -1.08
N ILE A 192 12.02 7.70 -0.76
CA ILE A 192 13.23 8.12 -1.48
C ILE A 192 14.35 7.07 -1.39
N ALA A 193 14.52 6.41 -0.24
CA ALA A 193 15.47 5.31 -0.08
C ALA A 193 15.07 4.09 -0.92
N ALA A 194 13.79 3.74 -0.94
CA ALA A 194 13.28 2.60 -1.70
C ALA A 194 13.48 2.79 -3.21
N LEU A 195 13.36 4.01 -3.75
CA LEU A 195 13.66 4.30 -5.16
C LEU A 195 15.09 3.96 -5.57
N LYS A 196 16.05 4.02 -4.62
CA LYS A 196 17.46 3.70 -4.87
C LYS A 196 17.73 2.19 -4.92
N THR A 197 16.75 1.35 -4.57
CA THR A 197 16.93 -0.12 -4.50
C THR A 197 16.82 -0.82 -5.87
N LEU A 198 16.85 -0.07 -6.98
CA LEU A 198 16.83 -0.58 -8.37
C LEU A 198 15.70 -1.60 -8.62
N GLY A 199 14.49 -1.32 -8.11
CA GLY A 199 13.31 -2.14 -8.36
C GLY A 199 13.18 -3.37 -7.45
N ARG A 200 14.07 -3.55 -6.47
CA ARG A 200 13.98 -4.64 -5.48
C ARG A 200 12.83 -4.44 -4.49
N CYS A 201 12.55 -3.18 -4.14
CA CYS A 201 11.40 -2.80 -3.34
C CYS A 201 10.36 -2.07 -4.22
N ARG A 202 9.14 -2.60 -4.26
CA ARG A 202 8.01 -2.05 -4.99
C ARG A 202 7.31 -0.99 -4.15
N LEU A 203 7.20 0.23 -4.68
CA LEU A 203 6.40 1.28 -4.05
C LEU A 203 4.96 1.11 -4.53
N VAL A 204 4.03 0.90 -3.60
CA VAL A 204 2.62 0.75 -3.90
C VAL A 204 1.78 1.57 -2.94
N ARG A 205 0.66 2.10 -3.41
CA ARG A 205 -0.34 2.73 -2.55
C ARG A 205 -1.08 1.68 -1.72
N LEU A 206 -1.72 2.10 -0.64
CA LEU A 206 -2.44 1.21 0.28
C LEU A 206 -3.58 0.44 -0.41
N GLU A 207 -4.13 1.00 -1.47
CA GLU A 207 -5.20 0.46 -2.29
C GLU A 207 -4.80 -0.87 -2.97
N TRP A 208 -3.52 -1.06 -3.31
CA TRP A 208 -3.02 -2.35 -3.84
C TRP A 208 -3.34 -3.50 -2.89
N PHE A 209 -3.12 -3.27 -1.60
CA PHE A 209 -3.32 -4.25 -0.56
C PHE A 209 -4.80 -4.57 -0.40
N TRP A 210 -5.64 -3.55 -0.20
CA TRP A 210 -7.08 -3.75 0.00
C TRP A 210 -7.79 -4.31 -1.23
N GLU A 211 -7.32 -3.95 -2.41
CA GLU A 211 -7.79 -4.53 -3.67
C GLU A 211 -7.39 -6.01 -3.80
N SER A 212 -6.15 -6.36 -3.44
CA SER A 212 -5.70 -7.76 -3.43
C SER A 212 -6.55 -8.60 -2.48
N VAL A 213 -6.83 -8.05 -1.30
CA VAL A 213 -7.73 -8.64 -0.30
C VAL A 213 -9.12 -8.87 -0.87
N ARG A 214 -9.74 -7.83 -1.44
CA ARG A 214 -11.11 -7.91 -1.98
C ARG A 214 -11.24 -8.95 -3.09
N ARG A 215 -10.22 -9.09 -3.94
CA ARG A 215 -10.21 -10.07 -5.02
C ARG A 215 -9.82 -11.48 -4.57
N GLY A 216 -9.33 -11.64 -3.33
CA GLY A 216 -8.81 -12.91 -2.83
C GLY A 216 -7.59 -13.42 -3.60
N SER A 217 -6.90 -12.55 -4.35
CA SER A 217 -5.70 -12.88 -5.11
C SER A 217 -4.76 -11.68 -5.13
N ARG A 218 -3.45 -11.94 -4.96
CA ARG A 218 -2.43 -10.88 -4.96
C ARG A 218 -2.48 -10.18 -6.31
N ARG A 219 -2.64 -8.86 -6.30
CA ARG A 219 -2.62 -8.06 -7.52
C ARG A 219 -1.25 -8.18 -8.18
N ALA A 220 -1.23 -8.82 -9.35
CA ALA A 220 -0.04 -8.97 -10.17
C ALA A 220 0.40 -7.64 -10.82
N ASP A 221 -0.57 -6.75 -11.05
CA ASP A 221 -0.32 -5.42 -11.60
C ASP A 221 0.00 -4.41 -10.48
N GLU A 222 1.14 -4.62 -9.81
CA GLU A 222 1.71 -3.67 -8.85
C GLU A 222 1.96 -2.27 -9.45
N PRO A 223 2.44 -2.13 -10.71
CA PRO A 223 2.67 -0.81 -11.32
C PRO A 223 1.43 0.08 -11.38
N ALA A 224 0.23 -0.46 -11.60
CA ALA A 224 -1.01 0.31 -11.57
C ALA A 224 -1.31 0.96 -10.20
N PHE A 225 -0.69 0.46 -9.13
CA PHE A 225 -0.80 1.02 -7.79
C PHE A 225 0.44 1.79 -7.35
N SER A 226 1.39 2.06 -8.26
CA SER A 226 2.51 2.95 -7.94
C SER A 226 1.97 4.32 -7.50
N PRO A 227 2.49 4.90 -6.40
CA PRO A 227 2.08 6.23 -5.99
C PRO A 227 2.53 7.28 -7.03
N PRO A 228 1.71 8.31 -7.30
CA PRO A 228 2.15 9.47 -8.06
C PRO A 228 3.33 10.20 -7.40
N PRO A 229 4.10 11.02 -8.15
CA PRO A 229 5.29 11.69 -7.63
C PRO A 229 5.06 12.57 -6.41
N LEU A 230 3.91 13.24 -6.35
CA LEU A 230 3.52 14.13 -5.25
C LEU A 230 2.45 13.54 -4.34
N HIS A 231 2.25 12.21 -4.35
CA HIS A 231 1.28 11.57 -3.47
C HIS A 231 1.51 11.97 -2.00
N GLY A 232 0.45 12.40 -1.33
CA GLY A 232 0.47 12.88 0.05
C GLY A 232 1.21 14.21 0.27
N ALA A 233 1.69 14.88 -0.77
CA ALA A 233 2.35 16.18 -0.66
C ALA A 233 1.33 17.31 -0.72
N CYS A 234 1.48 18.30 0.15
CA CYS A 234 0.79 19.60 0.06
C CYS A 234 1.83 20.70 -0.17
N ILE A 235 1.65 21.46 -1.25
CA ILE A 235 2.63 22.39 -1.78
C ILE A 235 2.12 23.82 -1.67
N SER A 236 2.94 24.69 -1.08
CA SER A 236 2.72 26.13 -1.07
C SER A 236 3.84 26.84 -1.83
N VAL A 237 3.58 28.04 -2.35
CA VAL A 237 4.54 28.81 -3.16
C VAL A 237 4.74 30.24 -2.64
N SER A 238 5.91 30.82 -2.95
CA SER A 238 6.30 32.18 -2.60
C SER A 238 7.16 32.82 -3.69
N GLY A 239 7.03 34.14 -3.89
CA GLY A 239 7.91 34.89 -4.80
C GLY A 239 7.69 34.65 -6.31
N ILE A 240 6.49 34.23 -6.72
CA ILE A 240 6.12 33.99 -8.12
C ILE A 240 4.89 34.80 -8.54
N SER A 241 4.76 35.06 -9.84
CA SER A 241 3.58 35.73 -10.41
C SER A 241 2.33 34.87 -10.27
N GLU A 242 1.16 35.50 -10.34
CA GLU A 242 -0.13 34.81 -10.26
C GLU A 242 -0.35 33.79 -11.39
N GLN A 243 0.07 34.14 -12.61
CA GLN A 243 0.02 33.20 -13.74
C GLN A 243 0.85 31.93 -13.45
N LEU A 244 2.10 32.09 -13.01
CA LEU A 244 2.96 30.95 -12.67
C LEU A 244 2.43 30.16 -11.47
N ARG A 245 1.77 30.83 -10.51
CA ARG A 245 1.10 30.17 -9.39
C ARG A 245 -0.01 29.24 -9.88
N ARG A 246 -0.83 29.67 -10.84
CA ARG A 246 -1.88 28.83 -11.45
C ARG A 246 -1.28 27.63 -12.19
N ASP A 247 -0.17 27.83 -12.90
CA ASP A 247 0.51 26.74 -13.61
C ASP A 247 1.14 25.71 -12.65
N VAL A 248 1.72 26.19 -11.55
CA VAL A 248 2.24 25.32 -10.47
C VAL A 248 1.10 24.54 -9.81
N ALA A 249 -0.02 25.18 -9.49
CA ALA A 249 -1.17 24.51 -8.88
C ALA A 249 -1.67 23.32 -9.72
N ARG A 250 -1.94 23.57 -11.01
CA ARG A 250 -2.34 22.53 -11.96
C ARG A 250 -1.32 21.39 -12.07
N SER A 251 -0.03 21.74 -12.05
CA SER A 251 1.05 20.76 -12.14
C SER A 251 1.15 19.89 -10.90
N VAL A 252 0.96 20.47 -9.71
CA VAL A 252 0.95 19.74 -8.43
C VAL A 252 -0.21 18.75 -8.38
N GLU A 253 -1.42 19.20 -8.74
CA GLU A 253 -2.63 18.36 -8.79
C GLU A 253 -2.48 17.20 -9.78
N ARG A 254 -1.96 17.48 -10.99
CA ARG A 254 -1.67 16.46 -12.00
C ARG A 254 -0.71 15.38 -11.52
N LEU A 255 0.27 15.75 -10.69
CA LEU A 255 1.24 14.81 -10.10
C LEU A 255 0.74 14.14 -8.82
N GLY A 256 -0.55 14.32 -8.46
CA GLY A 256 -1.20 13.67 -7.34
C GLY A 256 -0.96 14.33 -5.97
N GLY A 257 -0.53 15.59 -5.96
CA GLY A 257 -0.38 16.40 -4.74
C GLY A 257 -1.53 17.41 -4.57
N ALA A 258 -1.55 18.06 -3.42
CA ALA A 258 -2.46 19.16 -3.12
C ALA A 258 -1.73 20.50 -3.21
N PHE A 259 -2.36 21.52 -3.78
CA PHE A 259 -1.84 22.88 -3.80
C PHE A 259 -2.53 23.77 -2.76
N SER A 260 -1.76 24.58 -2.04
CA SER A 260 -2.27 25.56 -1.08
C SER A 260 -1.68 26.94 -1.36
N THR A 261 -2.54 27.94 -1.49
CA THR A 261 -2.14 29.35 -1.65
C THR A 261 -1.41 29.89 -0.42
N GLU A 262 -1.86 29.43 0.75
CA GLU A 262 -1.33 29.72 2.07
C GLU A 262 -0.34 28.66 2.53
N LEU A 263 0.58 29.07 3.42
CA LEU A 263 1.47 28.16 4.14
C LEU A 263 0.74 27.72 5.41
N ARG A 264 0.31 26.46 5.48
CA ARG A 264 -0.54 25.92 6.56
C ARG A 264 0.27 25.01 7.49
N TYR A 265 0.15 25.22 8.80
CA TYR A 265 0.82 24.39 9.81
C TYR A 265 0.33 22.94 9.74
N ARG A 266 1.27 21.98 9.82
CA ARG A 266 1.05 20.51 9.72
C ARG A 266 0.42 19.99 8.43
N ALA A 267 -0.12 20.85 7.58
CA ALA A 267 -0.64 20.49 6.27
C ALA A 267 0.41 20.68 5.17
N THR A 268 1.06 21.84 5.10
CA THR A 268 2.06 22.09 4.04
C THR A 268 3.31 21.24 4.26
N THR A 269 3.67 20.49 3.23
CA THR A 269 4.85 19.59 3.22
C THR A 269 6.09 20.25 2.62
N HIS A 270 5.91 21.13 1.62
CA HIS A 270 7.02 21.81 0.95
C HIS A 270 6.64 23.24 0.59
N LEU A 271 7.60 24.17 0.73
CA LEU A 271 7.47 25.55 0.27
C LEU A 271 8.36 25.78 -0.94
N LEU A 272 7.76 26.11 -2.09
CA LEU A 272 8.47 26.34 -3.33
C LEU A 272 8.73 27.84 -3.55
N ALA A 273 9.96 28.18 -3.94
CA ALA A 273 10.31 29.54 -4.35
C ALA A 273 11.40 29.53 -5.45
N PRO A 274 11.49 30.59 -6.28
CA PRO A 274 12.53 30.66 -7.32
C PRO A 274 13.94 30.77 -6.75
N SER A 275 14.08 31.53 -5.65
CA SER A 275 15.33 31.69 -4.89
C SER A 275 15.02 31.97 -3.44
N PHE A 276 16.03 31.93 -2.58
CA PHE A 276 15.88 32.23 -1.15
C PHE A 276 15.42 33.67 -0.94
N GLU A 277 16.01 34.62 -1.67
CA GLU A 277 15.75 36.06 -1.60
C GLU A 277 14.32 36.40 -2.03
N ARG A 278 13.81 35.74 -3.08
CA ARG A 278 12.46 35.97 -3.60
C ARG A 278 11.37 35.37 -2.72
N CYS A 279 11.70 34.44 -1.83
CA CYS A 279 10.73 33.92 -0.88
C CYS A 279 10.39 34.99 0.16
N ALA A 280 9.11 35.35 0.28
CA ALA A 280 8.64 36.29 1.30
C ALA A 280 9.21 35.95 2.71
N PRO A 281 9.75 36.93 3.45
CA PRO A 281 10.39 36.70 4.75
C PRO A 281 9.49 36.00 5.78
N GLU A 282 8.20 36.32 5.80
CA GLU A 282 7.22 35.72 6.72
C GLU A 282 7.03 34.23 6.46
N LYS A 283 6.77 33.85 5.19
CA LYS A 283 6.65 32.45 4.78
C LYS A 283 7.94 31.67 5.04
N ARG A 284 9.09 32.31 4.88
CA ARG A 284 10.41 31.73 5.17
C ARG A 284 10.57 31.42 6.65
N ARG A 285 10.32 32.41 7.52
CA ARG A 285 10.37 32.26 8.99
C ARG A 285 9.38 31.19 9.48
N ALA A 286 8.18 31.16 8.92
CA ALA A 286 7.16 30.15 9.24
C ALA A 286 7.61 28.75 8.80
N ALA A 287 8.13 28.60 7.58
CA ALA A 287 8.65 27.33 7.09
C ALA A 287 9.83 26.82 7.92
N GLU A 288 10.77 27.70 8.30
CA GLU A 288 11.87 27.35 9.22
C GLU A 288 11.35 26.89 10.58
N ARG A 289 10.42 27.63 11.18
CA ARG A 289 9.78 27.28 12.47
C ARG A 289 9.07 25.92 12.41
N TRP A 290 8.40 25.63 11.31
CA TRP A 290 7.64 24.39 11.11
C TRP A 290 8.48 23.26 10.50
N ARG A 291 9.77 23.49 10.27
CA ARG A 291 10.71 22.56 9.61
C ARG A 291 10.21 22.09 8.24
N ILE A 292 9.53 22.98 7.52
CA ILE A 292 9.10 22.76 6.14
C ILE A 292 10.30 23.05 5.21
N PRO A 293 10.71 22.10 4.36
CA PRO A 293 11.80 22.34 3.41
C PRO A 293 11.44 23.43 2.39
N LEU A 294 12.39 24.34 2.17
CA LEU A 294 12.34 25.30 1.08
C LEU A 294 12.98 24.69 -0.16
N VAL A 295 12.21 24.57 -1.24
CA VAL A 295 12.60 23.83 -2.45
C VAL A 295 12.51 24.73 -3.69
N LYS A 296 13.44 24.55 -4.63
CA LYS A 296 13.40 25.22 -5.94
C LYS A 296 12.20 24.76 -6.76
N LEU A 297 11.67 25.65 -7.61
CA LEU A 297 10.63 25.28 -8.58
C LEU A 297 11.08 24.17 -9.55
N THR A 298 12.38 24.05 -9.82
CA THR A 298 12.92 23.02 -10.72
C THR A 298 12.61 21.60 -10.25
N TRP A 299 12.42 21.39 -8.95
CA TRP A 299 11.97 20.10 -8.42
C TRP A 299 10.65 19.64 -9.03
N LEU A 300 9.68 20.56 -9.09
CA LEU A 300 8.37 20.30 -9.70
C LEU A 300 8.47 20.19 -11.22
N VAL A 301 9.27 21.06 -11.84
CA VAL A 301 9.45 21.06 -13.30
C VAL A 301 10.04 19.74 -13.77
N ASP A 302 11.05 19.22 -13.08
CA ASP A 302 11.72 17.97 -13.47
C ASP A 302 10.77 16.77 -13.28
N MET A 303 9.96 16.75 -12.22
CA MET A 303 8.90 15.74 -12.07
C MET A 303 7.81 15.86 -13.14
N CYS A 304 7.53 17.07 -13.63
CA CYS A 304 6.55 17.28 -14.70
C CYS A 304 7.03 16.73 -16.05
N GLN A 305 8.34 16.67 -16.28
CA GLN A 305 8.95 16.26 -17.54
C GLN A 305 8.90 14.75 -17.77
N ASP A 306 9.24 13.95 -16.75
CA ASP A 306 9.34 12.49 -16.89
C ASP A 306 8.41 11.71 -15.95
N GLY A 307 7.69 12.39 -15.05
CA GLY A 307 6.79 11.75 -14.10
C GLY A 307 7.50 10.95 -13.01
N ALA A 308 8.82 11.07 -12.85
CA ALA A 308 9.57 10.28 -11.88
C ALA A 308 9.80 11.06 -10.58
N MET A 309 9.64 10.37 -9.44
CA MET A 309 9.86 10.94 -8.10
C MET A 309 11.26 11.54 -7.95
N ARG A 310 11.34 12.66 -7.23
CA ARG A 310 12.58 13.38 -6.98
C ARG A 310 12.79 13.60 -5.50
N ASP A 311 14.02 13.37 -5.04
CA ASP A 311 14.45 13.72 -3.68
C ASP A 311 14.43 15.25 -3.50
N PRO A 312 13.57 15.81 -2.62
CA PRO A 312 13.47 17.25 -2.43
C PRO A 312 14.75 17.89 -1.88
N GLN A 313 15.59 17.13 -1.16
CA GLN A 313 16.84 17.67 -0.60
C GLN A 313 17.83 18.12 -1.68
N ARG A 314 17.82 17.45 -2.85
CA ARG A 314 18.65 17.82 -4.00
C ARG A 314 18.29 19.19 -4.59
N TYR A 315 17.09 19.68 -4.27
CA TYR A 315 16.54 20.93 -4.77
C TYR A 315 16.38 21.98 -3.67
N ALA A 316 16.96 21.75 -2.49
CA ALA A 316 16.87 22.67 -1.37
C ALA A 316 17.41 24.06 -1.74
N LEU A 317 16.69 25.10 -1.34
CA LEU A 317 17.17 26.48 -1.41
C LEU A 317 18.16 26.71 -0.26
N LYS A 318 19.40 27.01 -0.62
CA LYS A 318 20.44 27.34 0.36
C LYS A 318 20.25 28.77 0.83
N ARG A 319 20.48 29.01 2.13
CA ARG A 319 20.60 30.36 2.69
C ARG A 319 21.85 31.00 2.07
N PRO A 320 21.78 32.23 1.53
CA PRO A 320 22.96 32.96 1.13
C PRO A 320 23.85 33.13 2.35
N MET A 321 25.13 32.78 2.20
CA MET A 321 26.11 33.02 3.25
C MET A 321 26.19 34.54 3.46
N SER A 322 25.99 34.99 4.70
CA SER A 322 26.34 36.35 5.08
C SER A 322 27.85 36.51 4.83
N PRO A 323 28.30 37.58 4.13
CA PRO A 323 29.72 37.87 4.08
C PRO A 323 30.22 37.96 5.53
N GLN A 324 31.27 37.19 5.84
CA GLN A 324 31.96 37.31 7.12
C GLN A 324 32.47 38.76 7.19
N CYS A 325 31.99 39.50 8.18
CA CYS A 325 32.54 40.81 8.54
C CYS A 325 33.94 40.64 9.13
#